data_AF-A0AAD7KDR0-F1
#
_entry.id   AF-A0AAD7KDR0-F1
#
_cell.length_a   1.000
_cell.length_b   1.000
_cell.length_c   1.000
_cell.angle_alpha   90.00
_cell.angle_beta   90.00
_cell.angle_gamma   90.00
#
_symmetry.space_group_name_H-M   'P 1'
#
loop_
_entity.id
_entity.type
_entity.pdbx_description
1 polymer ?
#
loop_
_entity_poly.entity_id
_entity_poly.type
_entity_poly.pdbx_seq_one_letter_code
_entity_poly.pdbx_strand_id
1 'polypeptide(L)'
;MSQPSAKRQRTQDAPITRSELWHTDGKCRSTSRKHAIPRSLGVLARNSQFFRDMQSLPQPPSQPTVEGCPVVELPDAEADVKFVLRALYTPTLLAEPALPLSTVGALIRLGRKYDFKDLFNSALRRLAFEKPHILQGIGGSTRGPPIYSNAHHFISSPGFYFDTVTLLSENRLWSLLPCACFRLVTMRNATQLFDGVSREDGALASLSFVDFA
;
A
#
# COMPACT_ATOMS: atom_id res chain seq x y z
N MET A 1 20.71 33.32 -46.77
CA MET A 1 21.36 33.25 -45.44
C MET A 1 20.30 32.84 -44.45
N SER A 2 20.25 31.56 -44.08
CA SER A 2 19.17 30.98 -43.26
C SER A 2 19.75 30.59 -41.90
N GLN A 3 19.23 31.18 -40.82
CA GLN A 3 19.62 30.89 -39.44
C GLN A 3 19.17 29.47 -39.03
N PRO A 4 19.98 28.69 -38.28
CA PRO A 4 19.52 27.44 -37.69
C PRO A 4 18.73 27.70 -36.40
N SER A 5 17.62 26.97 -36.25
CA SER A 5 16.69 27.05 -35.12
C SER A 5 17.28 26.47 -33.83
N ALA A 6 16.95 27.09 -32.70
CA ALA A 6 17.51 26.83 -31.38
C ALA A 6 17.23 25.41 -30.86
N LYS A 7 18.29 24.75 -30.36
CA LYS A 7 18.22 23.47 -29.66
C LYS A 7 17.37 23.62 -28.39
N ARG A 8 16.33 22.78 -28.27
CA ARG A 8 15.53 22.62 -27.04
C ARG A 8 16.44 22.27 -25.86
N GLN A 9 16.27 23.02 -24.77
CA GLN A 9 17.04 22.93 -23.54
C GLN A 9 16.71 21.64 -22.79
N ARG A 10 17.75 20.90 -22.40
CA ARG A 10 17.68 19.61 -21.67
C ARG A 10 17.07 19.84 -20.29
N THR A 11 15.93 19.22 -20.01
CA THR A 11 15.37 19.13 -18.66
C THR A 11 16.38 18.41 -17.77
N GLN A 12 16.83 19.07 -16.71
CA GLN A 12 17.80 18.51 -15.76
C GLN A 12 17.17 17.29 -15.07
N ASP A 13 17.83 16.14 -15.18
CA ASP A 13 17.44 14.92 -14.48
C ASP A 13 17.53 15.15 -12.97
N ALA A 14 16.38 15.07 -12.28
CA ALA A 14 16.34 15.14 -10.82
C ALA A 14 17.18 14.01 -10.20
N PRO A 15 17.87 14.26 -9.07
CA PRO A 15 18.75 13.28 -8.45
C PRO A 15 17.97 12.04 -7.99
N ILE A 16 18.43 10.87 -8.44
CA ILE A 16 17.93 9.55 -8.03
C ILE A 16 18.23 9.37 -6.54
N THR A 17 17.21 9.05 -5.74
CA THR A 17 17.31 9.04 -4.28
C THR A 17 17.22 7.61 -3.74
N ARG A 18 18.10 7.28 -2.81
CA ARG A 18 18.25 5.95 -2.21
C ARG A 18 17.06 5.59 -1.32
N SER A 19 16.52 4.38 -1.46
CA SER A 19 15.47 3.86 -0.55
C SER A 19 16.08 3.26 0.72
N GLU A 20 15.43 3.42 1.87
CA GLU A 20 15.83 2.85 3.18
C GLU A 20 15.95 1.31 3.22
N LEU A 21 15.47 0.60 2.21
CA LEU A 21 15.59 -0.87 2.10
C LEU A 21 16.96 -1.32 1.59
N TRP A 22 17.87 -0.39 1.37
CA TRP A 22 19.29 -0.66 1.21
C TRP A 22 19.89 -0.96 2.59
N HIS A 23 20.04 -2.23 2.94
CA HIS A 23 20.89 -2.61 4.06
C HIS A 23 22.35 -2.34 3.72
N THR A 24 22.87 -1.24 4.26
CA THR A 24 24.27 -1.03 4.62
C THR A 24 24.28 0.13 5.61
N ASP A 25 24.94 -0.06 6.75
CA ASP A 25 24.93 0.80 7.93
C ASP A 25 24.87 2.31 7.66
N GLY A 26 24.04 2.99 8.47
CA GLY A 26 24.26 4.39 8.85
C GLY A 26 23.68 5.47 7.93
N LYS A 27 22.60 6.10 8.42
CA LYS A 27 22.13 7.47 8.18
C LYS A 27 22.26 8.05 6.75
N CYS A 28 21.12 8.30 6.10
CA CYS A 28 20.83 9.62 5.50
C CYS A 28 19.35 9.82 5.15
N ARG A 29 18.84 11.00 5.51
CA ARG A 29 17.59 11.61 5.03
C ARG A 29 17.84 12.30 3.68
N SER A 30 16.92 12.17 2.72
CA SER A 30 16.36 13.30 1.93
C SER A 30 15.44 12.76 0.83
N THR A 31 14.39 13.53 0.56
CA THR A 31 13.28 13.36 -0.39
C THR A 31 13.65 13.69 -1.84
N SER A 32 13.50 12.72 -2.76
CA SER A 32 13.11 12.97 -4.18
C SER A 32 12.71 11.66 -4.88
N ARG A 33 11.68 11.72 -5.74
CA ARG A 33 11.15 10.61 -6.56
C ARG A 33 12.26 10.02 -7.44
N LYS A 34 12.67 8.77 -7.18
CA LYS A 34 13.30 7.79 -8.08
C LYS A 34 14.04 6.77 -7.21
N HIS A 35 13.42 5.62 -6.94
CA HIS A 35 14.02 4.57 -6.12
C HIS A 35 14.77 3.59 -7.02
N ALA A 36 16.09 3.69 -7.04
CA ALA A 36 16.93 2.64 -7.59
C ALA A 36 17.15 1.58 -6.52
N ILE A 37 16.63 0.36 -6.74
CA ILE A 37 16.90 -0.77 -5.84
C ILE A 37 17.33 -1.99 -6.68
N PRO A 38 18.61 -2.02 -7.11
CA PRO A 38 19.25 -3.11 -7.85
C PRO A 38 18.92 -4.52 -7.36
N ARG A 39 18.99 -4.73 -6.04
CA ARG A 39 18.73 -6.03 -5.40
C ARG A 39 17.24 -6.37 -5.28
N SER A 40 16.36 -5.36 -5.36
CA SER A 40 14.92 -5.60 -5.29
C SER A 40 14.39 -6.21 -6.58
N LEU A 41 14.94 -5.88 -7.76
CA LEU A 41 14.36 -6.35 -9.01
C LEU A 41 14.36 -7.89 -9.09
N GLY A 42 15.43 -8.54 -8.65
CA GLY A 42 15.46 -10.01 -8.53
C GLY A 42 14.46 -10.57 -7.52
N VAL A 43 14.24 -9.87 -6.39
CA VAL A 43 13.22 -10.27 -5.40
C VAL A 43 11.81 -10.04 -5.92
N LEU A 44 11.57 -8.94 -6.64
CA LEU A 44 10.31 -8.63 -7.29
C LEU A 44 10.01 -9.68 -8.37
N ALA A 45 10.95 -9.93 -9.27
CA ALA A 45 10.84 -10.97 -10.31
C ALA A 45 10.64 -12.37 -9.70
N ARG A 46 11.31 -12.71 -8.60
CA ARG A 46 11.05 -14.01 -7.95
C ARG A 46 9.60 -14.19 -7.51
N ASN A 47 8.94 -13.11 -7.09
CA ASN A 47 7.61 -13.17 -6.47
C ASN A 47 6.47 -12.63 -7.36
N SER A 48 6.76 -12.09 -8.54
CA SER A 48 5.78 -11.50 -9.46
C SER A 48 6.07 -11.90 -10.90
N GLN A 49 5.04 -12.35 -11.62
CA GLN A 49 5.18 -12.65 -13.05
C GLN A 49 5.47 -11.38 -13.86
N PHE A 50 4.78 -10.29 -13.55
CA PHE A 50 4.97 -9.00 -14.21
C PHE A 50 6.44 -8.55 -14.20
N PHE A 51 7.12 -8.65 -13.04
CA PHE A 51 8.52 -8.26 -12.94
C PHE A 51 9.48 -9.27 -13.60
N ARG A 52 9.12 -10.57 -13.69
CA ARG A 52 9.89 -11.53 -14.51
C ARG A 52 9.83 -11.17 -15.98
N ASP A 53 8.63 -10.91 -16.49
CA ASP A 53 8.42 -10.58 -17.88
C ASP A 53 9.14 -9.28 -18.21
N MET A 54 9.01 -8.26 -17.37
CA MET A 54 9.75 -6.99 -17.50
C MET A 54 11.27 -7.19 -17.54
N GLN A 55 11.81 -8.06 -16.69
CA GLN A 55 13.25 -8.35 -16.65
C GLN A 55 13.73 -9.10 -17.90
N SER A 56 12.87 -9.88 -18.55
CA SER A 56 13.20 -10.64 -19.76
C SER A 56 13.27 -9.77 -21.03
N LEU A 57 12.71 -8.56 -21.00
CA LEU A 57 12.73 -7.65 -22.12
C LEU A 57 14.10 -6.97 -22.29
N PRO A 58 14.57 -6.77 -23.54
CA PRO A 58 15.77 -5.99 -23.79
C PRO A 58 15.61 -4.56 -23.24
N GLN A 59 16.53 -4.14 -22.37
CA GLN A 59 16.52 -2.79 -21.83
C GLN A 59 17.09 -1.80 -22.84
N PRO A 60 16.52 -0.58 -22.97
CA PRO A 60 17.05 0.42 -23.87
C PRO A 60 18.45 0.88 -23.43
N PRO A 61 19.37 1.17 -24.36
CA PRO A 61 20.77 1.47 -24.06
C PRO A 61 20.97 2.75 -23.22
N SER A 62 19.95 3.61 -23.13
CA SER A 62 19.96 4.85 -22.35
C SER A 62 19.28 4.72 -20.98
N GLN A 63 18.98 3.51 -20.51
CA GLN A 63 18.31 3.35 -19.22
C GLN A 63 19.22 3.80 -18.06
N PRO A 64 18.72 4.63 -17.13
CA PRO A 64 19.49 5.00 -15.95
C PRO A 64 19.85 3.74 -15.15
N THR A 65 21.11 3.66 -14.73
CA THR A 65 21.60 2.60 -13.85
C THR A 65 22.12 3.19 -12.55
N VAL A 66 22.00 2.41 -11.47
CA VAL A 66 22.66 2.69 -10.19
C VAL A 66 23.46 1.45 -9.84
N GLU A 67 24.77 1.62 -9.63
CA GLU A 67 25.72 0.53 -9.36
C GLU A 67 25.65 -0.59 -10.43
N GLY A 68 25.53 -0.19 -11.71
CA GLY A 68 25.47 -1.13 -12.83
C GLY A 68 24.14 -1.87 -12.99
N CYS A 69 23.12 -1.56 -12.18
CA CYS A 69 21.80 -2.18 -12.28
C CYS A 69 20.74 -1.21 -12.82
N PRO A 70 19.85 -1.68 -13.70
CA PRO A 70 18.81 -0.85 -14.30
C PRO A 70 17.85 -0.34 -13.22
N VAL A 71 17.53 0.96 -13.28
CA VAL A 71 16.52 1.58 -12.44
C VAL A 71 15.15 1.39 -13.11
N VAL A 72 14.20 0.86 -12.34
CA VAL A 72 12.80 0.74 -12.73
C VAL A 72 12.00 1.80 -11.97
N GLU A 73 11.41 2.74 -12.71
CA GLU A 73 10.51 3.72 -12.13
C GLU A 73 9.11 3.11 -12.02
N LEU A 74 8.55 3.10 -10.81
CA LEU A 74 7.17 2.70 -10.56
C LEU A 74 6.32 3.96 -10.37
N PRO A 75 5.14 4.07 -11.00
CA PRO A 75 4.25 5.23 -10.84
C PRO A 75 3.49 5.22 -9.50
N ASP A 76 3.71 4.23 -8.64
CA ASP A 76 2.98 4.04 -7.39
C ASP A 76 3.52 4.92 -6.25
N ALA A 77 2.71 5.04 -5.20
CA ALA A 77 3.12 5.71 -3.98
C ALA A 77 4.35 5.00 -3.35
N GLU A 78 5.34 5.79 -2.95
CA GLU A 78 6.56 5.28 -2.31
C GLU A 78 6.26 4.40 -1.09
N ALA A 79 5.29 4.79 -0.27
CA ALA A 79 4.89 4.02 0.90
C ALA A 79 4.39 2.62 0.52
N ASP A 80 3.57 2.50 -0.53
CA ASP A 80 3.02 1.22 -0.98
C ASP A 80 4.13 0.30 -1.48
N VAL A 81 5.09 0.84 -2.25
CA VAL A 81 6.25 0.08 -2.73
C VAL A 81 7.11 -0.39 -1.55
N LYS A 82 7.34 0.47 -0.55
CA LYS A 82 8.07 0.09 0.68
C LYS A 82 7.38 -1.04 1.45
N PHE A 83 6.04 -1.01 1.57
CA PHE A 83 5.29 -2.08 2.23
C PHE A 83 5.40 -3.41 1.49
N VAL A 84 5.27 -3.42 0.17
CA VAL A 84 5.46 -4.62 -0.66
C VAL A 84 6.85 -5.19 -0.46
N LEU A 85 7.88 -4.35 -0.59
CA LEU A 85 9.26 -4.80 -0.42
C LEU A 85 9.50 -5.35 0.99
N ARG A 86 9.02 -4.67 2.04
CA ARG A 86 9.10 -5.18 3.42
C ARG A 86 8.45 -6.55 3.53
N ALA A 87 7.27 -6.76 2.95
CA ALA A 87 6.60 -8.06 2.97
C ALA A 87 7.39 -9.16 2.22
N LEU A 88 8.07 -8.81 1.12
CA LEU A 88 8.90 -9.75 0.36
C LEU A 88 10.19 -10.15 1.10
N TYR A 89 10.74 -9.25 1.91
CA TYR A 89 11.91 -9.52 2.74
C TYR A 89 11.57 -10.12 4.11
N THR A 90 10.33 -9.94 4.59
CA THR A 90 9.86 -10.43 5.88
C THR A 90 8.62 -11.30 5.70
N PRO A 91 8.79 -12.62 5.48
CA PRO A 91 7.67 -13.55 5.25
C PRO A 91 6.64 -13.59 6.39
N THR A 92 7.06 -13.23 7.61
CA THR A 92 6.22 -13.21 8.81
C THR A 92 5.44 -11.91 9.01
N LEU A 93 5.61 -10.89 8.15
CA LEU A 93 4.99 -9.57 8.32
C LEU A 93 3.47 -9.68 8.52
N LEU A 94 2.79 -10.46 7.67
CA LEU A 94 1.32 -10.62 7.75
C LEU A 94 0.84 -11.44 8.95
N ALA A 95 1.76 -12.12 9.64
CA ALA A 95 1.52 -12.83 10.89
C ALA A 95 1.80 -11.95 12.13
N GLU A 96 2.18 -10.68 11.97
CA GLU A 96 2.30 -9.78 13.12
C GLU A 96 0.91 -9.56 13.78
N PRO A 97 0.82 -9.54 15.11
CA PRO A 97 -0.46 -9.36 15.80
C PRO A 97 -1.10 -8.01 15.46
N ALA A 98 -0.31 -6.94 15.39
CA ALA A 98 -0.79 -5.61 15.04
C ALA A 98 -0.19 -5.16 13.70
N LEU A 99 -1.02 -4.71 12.76
CA LEU A 99 -0.57 -4.17 11.48
C LEU A 99 -1.36 -2.91 11.10
N PRO A 100 -0.75 -1.93 10.41
CA PRO A 100 -1.52 -0.86 9.78
C PRO A 100 -2.41 -1.40 8.66
N LEU A 101 -3.63 -0.88 8.54
CA LEU A 101 -4.51 -1.18 7.40
C LEU A 101 -3.86 -0.77 6.07
N SER A 102 -3.09 0.32 6.06
CA SER A 102 -2.35 0.80 4.90
C SER A 102 -1.36 -0.23 4.35
N THR A 103 -0.71 -1.00 5.22
CA THR A 103 0.17 -2.12 4.82
C THR A 103 -0.63 -3.16 4.04
N VAL A 104 -1.76 -3.62 4.58
CA VAL A 104 -2.61 -4.62 3.89
C VAL A 104 -3.19 -4.04 2.60
N GLY A 105 -3.62 -2.78 2.61
CA GLY A 105 -4.12 -2.08 1.43
C GLY A 105 -3.09 -2.01 0.31
N ALA A 106 -1.84 -1.67 0.63
CA ALA A 106 -0.74 -1.64 -0.34
C ALA A 106 -0.49 -3.02 -0.96
N LEU A 107 -0.46 -4.08 -0.15
CA LEU A 107 -0.27 -5.45 -0.61
C LEU A 107 -1.42 -5.93 -1.50
N ILE A 108 -2.65 -5.51 -1.23
CA ILE A 108 -3.80 -5.81 -2.09
C ILE A 108 -3.68 -5.05 -3.43
N ARG A 109 -3.47 -3.72 -3.39
CA ARG A 109 -3.40 -2.88 -4.60
C ARG A 109 -2.25 -3.29 -5.53
N LEU A 110 -1.03 -3.29 -5.00
CA LEU A 110 0.16 -3.61 -5.79
C LEU A 110 0.29 -5.10 -6.06
N GLY A 111 -0.19 -5.95 -5.15
CA GLY A 111 -0.22 -7.39 -5.37
C GLY A 111 -1.08 -7.78 -6.57
N ARG A 112 -2.22 -7.09 -6.76
CA ARG A 112 -3.05 -7.26 -7.95
C ARG A 112 -2.38 -6.65 -9.19
N LYS A 113 -1.92 -5.40 -9.10
CA LYS A 113 -1.35 -4.65 -10.22
C LYS A 113 -0.13 -5.34 -10.84
N TYR A 114 0.73 -5.88 -10.00
CA TYR A 114 1.99 -6.49 -10.39
C TYR A 114 2.02 -8.00 -10.25
N ASP A 115 0.86 -8.66 -10.10
CA ASP A 115 0.76 -10.12 -10.01
C ASP A 115 1.63 -10.78 -8.90
N PHE A 116 1.67 -10.17 -7.70
CA PHE A 116 2.21 -10.84 -6.51
C PHE A 116 1.12 -11.70 -5.85
N LYS A 117 0.79 -12.83 -6.48
CA LYS A 117 -0.35 -13.68 -6.09
C LYS A 117 -0.34 -14.07 -4.61
N ASP A 118 0.81 -14.48 -4.07
CA ASP A 118 0.90 -14.94 -2.68
C ASP A 118 0.72 -13.80 -1.67
N LEU A 119 1.29 -12.63 -1.96
CA LEU A 119 1.10 -11.43 -1.14
C LEU A 119 -0.36 -10.98 -1.18
N PHE A 120 -0.95 -10.91 -2.38
CA PHE A 120 -2.33 -10.53 -2.58
C PHE A 120 -3.28 -11.45 -1.80
N ASN A 121 -3.14 -12.76 -1.97
CA ASN A 121 -3.99 -13.75 -1.28
C ASN A 121 -3.79 -13.73 0.24
N SER A 122 -2.56 -13.54 0.71
CA SER A 122 -2.28 -13.47 2.16
C SER A 122 -2.81 -12.18 2.77
N ALA A 123 -2.74 -11.06 2.06
CA ALA A 123 -3.33 -9.79 2.49
C ALA A 123 -4.87 -9.86 2.53
N LEU A 124 -5.51 -10.49 1.53
CA LEU A 124 -6.95 -10.76 1.56
C LEU A 124 -7.35 -11.65 2.73
N ARG A 125 -6.58 -12.71 3.01
CA ARG A 125 -6.82 -13.57 4.19
C ARG A 125 -6.68 -12.78 5.48
N ARG A 126 -5.66 -11.91 5.59
CA ARG A 126 -5.51 -11.04 6.77
C ARG A 126 -6.70 -10.11 6.94
N LEU A 127 -7.15 -9.46 5.86
CA LEU A 127 -8.33 -8.59 5.88
C LEU A 127 -9.62 -9.35 6.25
N ALA A 128 -9.77 -10.58 5.76
CA ALA A 128 -10.94 -11.42 6.05
C ALA A 128 -10.90 -12.07 7.45
N PHE A 129 -9.72 -12.33 8.02
CA PHE A 129 -9.57 -12.91 9.36
C PHE A 129 -10.02 -11.95 10.47
N GLU A 130 -10.08 -10.65 10.18
CA GLU A 130 -10.62 -9.60 11.05
C GLU A 130 -12.15 -9.56 11.08
N LYS A 131 -12.81 -10.51 10.37
CA LYS A 131 -14.26 -10.73 10.42
C LYS A 131 -14.85 -10.70 11.82
N PRO A 132 -14.26 -11.29 12.87
CA PRO A 132 -14.80 -11.20 14.23
C PRO A 132 -14.85 -9.76 14.76
N HIS A 133 -13.88 -8.90 14.48
CA HIS A 133 -13.92 -7.49 14.89
C HIS A 133 -14.90 -6.63 14.06
N ILE A 134 -15.19 -7.09 12.84
CA ILE A 134 -16.16 -6.49 11.93
C ILE A 134 -17.60 -6.99 12.19
N LEU A 135 -17.79 -8.20 12.75
CA LEU A 135 -19.08 -8.89 12.96
C LEU A 135 -19.53 -9.04 14.43
N GLN A 136 -18.65 -8.93 15.45
CA GLN A 136 -19.00 -9.18 16.86
C GLN A 136 -20.01 -8.19 17.48
N GLY A 137 -20.53 -7.22 16.72
CA GLY A 137 -21.57 -6.31 17.19
C GLY A 137 -23.01 -6.78 16.94
N ILE A 138 -23.25 -7.87 16.20
CA ILE A 138 -24.59 -8.23 15.70
C ILE A 138 -25.28 -9.31 16.55
N GLY A 139 -24.56 -9.98 17.47
CA GLY A 139 -25.13 -10.93 18.44
C GLY A 139 -24.84 -10.46 19.87
N GLY A 140 -25.89 -10.26 20.66
CA GLY A 140 -25.87 -9.48 21.91
C GLY A 140 -24.82 -9.85 22.97
N SER A 141 -24.52 -8.83 23.79
CA SER A 141 -23.91 -8.89 25.13
C SER A 141 -22.62 -9.69 25.30
N THR A 142 -21.49 -8.97 25.35
CA THR A 142 -20.43 -9.28 26.32
C THR A 142 -20.00 -8.01 27.05
N ARG A 143 -20.61 -7.77 28.21
CA ARG A 143 -20.03 -6.93 29.26
C ARG A 143 -18.81 -7.66 29.84
N GLY A 144 -17.68 -7.55 29.17
CA GLY A 144 -16.39 -8.02 29.66
C GLY A 144 -15.26 -7.31 28.91
N PRO A 145 -14.08 -7.11 29.52
CA PRO A 145 -12.92 -6.65 28.77
C PRO A 145 -12.62 -7.67 27.67
N PRO A 146 -12.15 -7.24 26.48
CA PRO A 146 -11.95 -8.13 25.35
C PRO A 146 -10.99 -9.26 25.74
N ILE A 147 -11.51 -10.48 25.85
CA ILE A 147 -10.74 -11.69 26.17
C ILE A 147 -9.96 -12.15 24.94
N TYR A 148 -9.14 -11.30 24.30
CA TYR A 148 -8.18 -11.78 23.30
C TYR A 148 -6.97 -10.83 23.24
N SER A 149 -6.05 -10.95 24.20
CA SER A 149 -4.75 -10.26 24.17
C SER A 149 -3.84 -10.72 23.02
N ASN A 150 -4.28 -11.70 22.21
CA ASN A 150 -3.55 -12.29 21.09
C ASN A 150 -4.33 -12.23 19.75
N ALA A 151 -5.45 -11.49 19.67
CA ALA A 151 -6.15 -11.34 18.40
C ALA A 151 -5.34 -10.46 17.45
N HIS A 152 -5.11 -10.97 16.25
CA HIS A 152 -4.68 -10.13 15.14
C HIS A 152 -5.65 -8.95 15.01
N HIS A 153 -5.13 -7.73 14.99
CA HIS A 153 -5.93 -6.51 14.82
C HIS A 153 -5.22 -5.52 13.90
N PHE A 154 -6.00 -4.60 13.35
CA PHE A 154 -5.45 -3.41 12.69
C PHE A 154 -5.20 -2.29 13.69
N ILE A 155 -4.07 -1.60 13.52
CA ILE A 155 -3.76 -0.39 14.29
C ILE A 155 -4.81 0.67 13.95
N SER A 156 -5.54 1.12 14.98
CA SER A 156 -6.62 2.09 14.83
C SER A 156 -6.07 3.46 14.44
N SER A 157 -6.68 4.08 13.43
CA SER A 157 -6.42 5.46 13.00
C SER A 157 -7.75 6.24 12.92
N PRO A 158 -7.73 7.59 12.93
CA PRO A 158 -8.95 8.39 12.83
C PRO A 158 -9.80 8.06 11.58
N GLY A 159 -9.15 7.77 10.45
CA GLY A 159 -9.78 7.39 9.18
C GLY A 159 -10.10 5.90 9.01
N PHE A 160 -9.73 5.04 9.97
CA PHE A 160 -9.70 3.58 9.81
C PHE A 160 -10.97 2.97 9.19
N TYR A 161 -12.15 3.34 9.69
CA TYR A 161 -13.41 2.77 9.19
C TYR A 161 -13.76 3.25 7.78
N PHE A 162 -13.46 4.51 7.45
CA PHE A 162 -13.63 5.05 6.09
C PHE A 162 -12.68 4.35 5.12
N ASP A 163 -11.39 4.28 5.49
CA ASP A 163 -10.36 3.66 4.68
C ASP A 163 -10.62 2.16 4.46
N THR A 164 -11.26 1.49 5.43
CA THR A 164 -11.70 0.10 5.30
C THR A 164 -12.82 -0.03 4.25
N VAL A 165 -13.84 0.82 4.30
CA VAL A 165 -14.94 0.81 3.31
C VAL A 165 -14.40 1.06 1.91
N THR A 166 -13.56 2.09 1.74
CA THR A 166 -12.92 2.41 0.46
C THR A 166 -12.02 1.28 -0.04
N LEU A 167 -11.21 0.67 0.85
CA LEU A 167 -10.37 -0.45 0.44
C LEU A 167 -11.20 -1.65 -0.04
N LEU A 168 -12.32 -1.94 0.63
CA LEU A 168 -13.21 -3.04 0.26
C LEU A 168 -13.96 -2.78 -1.05
N SER A 169 -14.47 -1.56 -1.26
CA SER A 169 -15.17 -1.13 -2.47
C SER A 169 -14.24 -1.21 -3.69
N GLU A 170 -13.06 -0.57 -3.62
CA GLU A 170 -12.03 -0.57 -4.68
C GLU A 170 -11.62 -1.99 -5.09
N ASN A 171 -11.60 -2.91 -4.13
CA ASN A 171 -11.16 -4.28 -4.36
C ASN A 171 -12.27 -5.29 -4.64
N ARG A 172 -13.53 -4.81 -4.75
CA ARG A 172 -14.74 -5.62 -5.02
C ARG A 172 -14.96 -6.71 -3.97
N LEU A 173 -14.63 -6.42 -2.72
CA LEU A 173 -14.81 -7.33 -1.57
C LEU A 173 -16.19 -7.13 -0.94
N TRP A 174 -17.23 -7.24 -1.77
CA TRP A 174 -18.62 -6.89 -1.44
C TRP A 174 -19.19 -7.66 -0.25
N SER A 175 -18.74 -8.90 -0.01
CA SER A 175 -19.20 -9.71 1.12
C SER A 175 -18.80 -9.15 2.48
N LEU A 176 -17.80 -8.26 2.54
CA LEU A 176 -17.33 -7.61 3.77
C LEU A 176 -17.88 -6.18 3.92
N LEU A 177 -18.36 -5.58 2.83
CA LEU A 177 -18.78 -4.18 2.81
C LEU A 177 -19.94 -3.87 3.77
N PRO A 178 -21.03 -4.67 3.85
CA PRO A 178 -22.12 -4.41 4.80
C PRO A 178 -21.63 -4.33 6.25
N CYS A 179 -20.67 -5.18 6.59
CA CYS A 179 -20.15 -5.26 7.94
C CYS A 179 -19.22 -4.07 8.25
N ALA A 180 -18.39 -3.66 7.29
CA ALA A 180 -17.57 -2.44 7.42
C ALA A 180 -18.45 -1.18 7.55
N CYS A 181 -19.52 -1.07 6.75
CA CYS A 181 -20.48 0.04 6.84
C CYS A 181 -21.20 0.06 8.20
N PHE A 182 -21.66 -1.09 8.69
CA PHE A 182 -22.28 -1.20 10.01
C PHE A 182 -21.32 -0.72 11.12
N ARG A 183 -20.05 -1.10 11.06
CA ARG A 183 -19.02 -0.63 12.01
C ARG A 183 -18.77 0.86 11.89
N LEU A 184 -18.71 1.41 10.67
CA LEU A 184 -18.55 2.85 10.47
C LEU A 184 -19.69 3.64 11.13
N VAL A 185 -20.95 3.24 10.89
CA VAL A 185 -22.14 3.92 11.43
C VAL A 185 -22.24 3.78 12.95
N THR A 186 -21.79 2.66 13.52
CA THR A 186 -21.80 2.46 14.98
C THR A 186 -20.66 3.15 15.71
N MET A 187 -19.55 3.46 15.04
CA MET A 187 -18.34 4.03 15.63
C MET A 187 -18.16 5.54 15.35
N ARG A 188 -19.06 6.16 14.58
CA ARG A 188 -19.02 7.59 14.23
C ARG A 188 -20.35 8.24 14.54
N ASN A 189 -20.32 9.51 14.94
CA ASN A 189 -21.53 10.31 15.06
C ASN A 189 -21.98 10.84 13.68
N ALA A 190 -23.20 11.37 13.60
CA ALA A 190 -23.77 11.86 12.35
C ALA A 190 -22.88 12.91 11.67
N THR A 191 -22.39 13.90 12.42
CA THR A 191 -21.50 14.95 11.89
C THR A 191 -20.24 14.35 11.27
N GLN A 192 -19.56 13.43 11.97
CA GLN A 192 -18.37 12.76 11.45
C GLN A 192 -18.65 11.87 10.25
N LEU A 193 -19.85 11.31 10.13
CA LEU A 193 -20.23 10.48 9.00
C LEU A 193 -20.38 11.31 7.72
N PHE A 194 -20.97 12.51 7.83
CA PHE A 194 -21.21 13.40 6.69
C PHE A 194 -20.02 14.30 6.37
N ASP A 195 -19.38 14.87 7.39
CA ASP A 195 -18.28 15.83 7.22
C ASP A 195 -16.93 15.12 7.10
N GLY A 196 -16.86 13.82 7.40
CA GLY A 196 -15.63 13.05 7.44
C GLY A 196 -14.81 13.30 8.72
N VAL A 197 -13.62 12.70 8.75
CA VAL A 197 -12.68 12.78 9.87
C VAL A 197 -11.29 13.14 9.36
N SER A 198 -10.65 14.13 9.99
CA SER A 198 -9.25 14.45 9.69
C SER A 198 -8.32 13.31 10.11
N ARG A 199 -7.51 12.84 9.16
CA ARG A 199 -6.38 11.95 9.38
C ARG A 199 -5.23 12.70 10.07
N GLU A 200 -4.21 11.95 10.49
CA GLU A 200 -3.02 12.49 11.16
C GLU A 200 -2.21 13.46 10.28
N ASP A 201 -2.28 13.29 8.96
CA ASP A 201 -1.65 14.15 7.96
C ASP A 201 -2.51 15.38 7.58
N GLY A 202 -3.67 15.55 8.23
CA GLY A 202 -4.63 16.60 7.93
C GLY A 202 -5.54 16.32 6.73
N ALA A 203 -5.36 15.20 6.02
CA ALA A 203 -6.26 14.81 4.93
C ALA A 203 -7.61 14.35 5.48
N LEU A 204 -8.69 14.61 4.74
CA LEU A 204 -10.03 14.22 5.16
C LEU A 204 -10.34 12.78 4.74
N ALA A 205 -10.65 11.92 5.70
CA ALA A 205 -11.25 10.62 5.46
C ALA A 205 -12.76 10.77 5.37
N SER A 206 -13.34 10.51 4.20
CA SER A 206 -14.77 10.61 3.94
C SER A 206 -15.19 9.52 2.95
N LEU A 207 -16.49 9.24 2.89
CA LEU A 207 -17.04 8.32 1.90
C LEU A 207 -17.35 9.09 0.61
N SER A 208 -17.06 8.47 -0.52
CA SER A 208 -17.44 8.94 -1.84
C SER A 208 -18.61 8.11 -2.39
N PHE A 209 -19.31 8.63 -3.40
CA PHE A 209 -20.35 7.87 -4.09
C PHE A 209 -19.80 6.58 -4.73
N VAL A 210 -18.54 6.62 -5.18
CA VAL A 210 -17.85 5.48 -5.81
C VAL A 210 -17.68 4.30 -4.84
N ASP A 211 -17.70 4.56 -3.52
CA ASP A 211 -17.62 3.50 -2.53
C ASP A 211 -18.88 2.62 -2.46
N PHE A 212 -19.97 3.06 -3.09
CA PHE A 212 -21.28 2.39 -3.08
C PHE A 212 -21.86 2.10 -4.47
N ALA A 213 -21.13 2.42 -5.54
CA ALA A 213 -21.54 2.20 -6.93
C ALA A 213 -20.99 0.87 -7.49
#